data_AF-A0A942SWW6-F1
#
_entry.id   AF-A0A942SWW6-F1
#
_cell.length_a   1.000
_cell.length_b   1.000
_cell.length_c   1.000
_cell.angle_alpha   90.00
_cell.angle_beta   90.00
_cell.angle_gamma   90.00
#
_symmetry.space_group_name_H-M   'P 1'
#
loop_
_entity.id
_entity.type
_entity.pdbx_description
1 polymer ?
#
loop_
_entity_poly.entity_id
_entity_poly.type
_entity_poly.pdbx_seq_one_letter_code
_entity_poly.pdbx_strand_id
1 'polypeptide(L)'
;MAHPFLERDPSPTSAGGRAYAWSPPEHPDVTLHTPAQAPEADRVGAVELDEPTPVWVELDYDEIGHLTTRGFAIAASERAVLVDTAWPGRLQKEWVPRPLVTHRQLTPRGKVDAEIAQIRRDLARQREREHKRAR
;
A
#
# COMPACT_ATOMS: atom_id res chain seq x y z
N MET A 1 11.39 -32.88 -28.37
CA MET A 1 12.14 -32.56 -27.14
C MET A 1 11.11 -32.25 -26.06
N ALA A 2 10.99 -33.08 -25.03
CA ALA A 2 10.02 -32.91 -23.95
C ALA A 2 10.63 -32.06 -22.82
N HIS A 3 9.84 -31.16 -22.23
CA HIS A 3 10.30 -30.22 -21.21
C HIS A 3 10.36 -30.89 -19.81
N PRO A 4 11.47 -30.75 -19.06
CA PRO A 4 11.71 -31.44 -17.79
C PRO A 4 10.79 -31.01 -16.63
N PHE A 5 9.95 -29.99 -16.82
CA PHE A 5 9.00 -29.51 -15.80
C PHE A 5 7.63 -30.23 -15.81
N LEU A 6 7.36 -31.06 -16.82
CA LEU A 6 6.08 -31.78 -16.97
C LEU A 6 6.20 -33.28 -16.72
N GLU A 7 7.35 -33.75 -16.23
CA GLU A 7 7.47 -35.12 -15.73
C GLU A 7 6.72 -35.20 -14.40
N ARG A 8 5.44 -35.57 -14.47
CA ARG A 8 4.72 -36.09 -13.31
C ARG A 8 5.48 -37.32 -12.83
N ASP A 9 5.96 -37.28 -11.60
CA ASP A 9 6.46 -38.45 -10.90
C ASP A 9 5.47 -39.61 -11.07
N PRO A 10 5.93 -40.83 -11.39
CA PRO A 10 5.05 -41.98 -11.43
C PRO A 10 4.46 -42.19 -10.03
N SER A 11 3.12 -42.19 -9.95
CA SER A 11 2.38 -42.53 -8.72
C SER A 11 2.96 -43.80 -8.09
N PRO A 12 3.29 -43.79 -6.78
CA PRO A 12 3.64 -45.02 -6.10
C PRO A 12 2.37 -45.88 -6.02
N THR A 13 2.39 -47.01 -6.72
CA THR A 13 1.43 -48.09 -6.50
C THR A 13 1.65 -48.62 -5.08
N SER A 14 1.00 -48.02 -4.09
CA SER A 14 1.01 -48.54 -2.72
C SER A 14 0.01 -49.69 -2.65
N ALA A 15 0.53 -50.92 -2.70
CA ALA A 15 -0.16 -52.04 -2.09
C ALA A 15 -0.28 -51.74 -0.57
N GLY A 16 -1.49 -51.45 -0.10
CA GLY A 16 -1.82 -51.48 1.33
C GLY A 16 -1.64 -50.20 2.17
N GLY A 17 -1.70 -48.99 1.59
CA GLY A 17 -1.61 -47.73 2.35
C GLY A 17 -2.70 -46.73 1.95
N ARG A 18 -3.33 -46.06 2.91
CA ARG A 18 -4.37 -45.03 2.69
C ARG A 18 -3.95 -44.06 1.58
N ALA A 19 -4.78 -43.92 0.55
CA ALA A 19 -4.59 -42.92 -0.49
C ALA A 19 -4.53 -41.53 0.14
N TYR A 20 -3.41 -40.82 -0.03
CA TYR A 20 -3.29 -39.42 0.37
C TYR A 20 -4.10 -38.58 -0.62
N ALA A 21 -5.30 -38.17 -0.20
CA ALA A 21 -6.10 -37.19 -0.94
C ALA A 21 -5.63 -35.79 -0.52
N TRP A 22 -5.02 -35.06 -1.46
CA TRP A 22 -4.72 -33.65 -1.25
C TRP A 22 -6.04 -32.89 -0.99
N SER A 23 -6.05 -32.10 0.09
CA SER A 23 -7.10 -31.12 0.38
C SER A 23 -6.45 -29.75 0.46
N PRO A 24 -7.11 -28.68 -0.04
CA PRO A 24 -6.62 -27.33 0.12
C PRO A 24 -6.43 -27.00 1.62
N PRO A 25 -5.34 -26.33 2.00
CA PRO A 25 -5.17 -25.87 3.37
C PRO A 25 -6.27 -24.86 3.73
N GLU A 26 -6.90 -25.06 4.88
CA GLU A 26 -7.74 -24.04 5.50
C GLU A 26 -6.82 -22.92 6.02
N HIS A 27 -6.94 -21.73 5.44
CA HIS A 27 -6.24 -20.55 5.95
C HIS A 27 -7.16 -19.86 6.96
N PRO A 28 -6.73 -19.66 8.22
CA PRO A 28 -7.52 -18.90 9.18
C PRO A 28 -7.69 -17.46 8.68
N ASP A 29 -8.85 -16.86 8.99
CA ASP A 29 -9.07 -15.45 8.73
C ASP A 29 -8.00 -14.61 9.44
N VAL A 30 -7.41 -13.68 8.70
CA VAL A 30 -6.38 -12.78 9.25
C VAL A 30 -7.09 -11.69 10.07
N THR A 31 -6.82 -11.66 11.38
CA THR A 31 -7.24 -10.55 12.23
C THR A 31 -6.53 -9.28 11.77
N LEU A 32 -7.30 -8.27 11.38
CA LEU A 32 -6.78 -6.95 11.05
C LEU A 32 -6.76 -6.12 12.33
N HIS A 33 -5.56 -5.87 12.84
CA HIS A 33 -5.37 -4.96 13.95
C HIS A 33 -5.47 -3.52 13.45
N THR A 34 -6.04 -2.66 14.28
CA THR A 34 -6.12 -1.21 14.03
C THR A 34 -5.24 -0.51 15.07
N PRO A 35 -4.34 0.39 14.66
CA PRO A 35 -3.49 1.11 15.60
C PRO A 35 -4.29 2.18 16.34
N ALA A 36 -3.76 2.61 17.48
CA ALA A 36 -4.23 3.78 18.20
C ALA A 36 -4.29 4.99 17.26
N GLN A 37 -5.45 5.65 17.25
CA GLN A 37 -5.69 6.81 16.40
C GLN A 37 -5.46 8.11 17.15
N ALA A 38 -5.00 9.15 16.45
CA ALA A 38 -4.97 10.52 17.00
C ALA A 38 -6.38 10.93 17.50
N PRO A 39 -6.52 11.69 18.59
CA PRO A 39 -7.81 12.13 19.10
C PRO A 39 -8.63 12.88 18.04
N GLU A 40 -9.96 12.77 18.07
CA GLU A 40 -10.83 13.44 17.08
C GLU A 40 -10.62 14.96 17.02
N ALA A 41 -10.42 15.59 18.17
CA ALA A 41 -10.11 17.03 18.28
C ALA A 41 -8.87 17.44 17.46
N ASP A 42 -7.89 16.55 17.33
CA ASP A 42 -6.65 16.82 16.61
C ASP A 42 -6.82 16.67 15.09
N ARG A 43 -7.92 16.07 14.63
CA ARG A 43 -8.24 15.88 13.20
C ARG A 43 -9.10 17.00 12.62
N VAL A 44 -9.66 17.85 13.48
CA VAL A 44 -10.56 18.94 13.07
C VAL A 44 -9.83 19.89 12.11
N GLY A 45 -10.52 20.29 11.03
CA GLY A 45 -9.96 21.19 10.02
C GLY A 45 -8.91 20.54 9.12
N ALA A 46 -8.81 19.21 9.10
CA ALA A 46 -7.94 18.53 8.16
C ALA A 46 -8.34 18.81 6.71
N VAL A 47 -7.32 18.99 5.87
CA VAL A 47 -7.47 19.24 4.43
C VAL A 47 -6.77 18.11 3.67
N GLU A 48 -7.38 17.69 2.57
CA GLU A 48 -6.76 16.75 1.64
C GLU A 48 -5.52 17.35 0.99
N LEU A 49 -4.49 16.53 0.82
CA LEU A 49 -3.28 16.93 0.13
C LEU A 49 -3.46 16.79 -1.39
N ASP A 50 -2.92 17.72 -2.16
CA ASP A 50 -2.99 17.70 -3.63
C ASP A 50 -2.39 16.41 -4.23
N GLU A 51 -1.31 15.92 -3.62
CA GLU A 51 -0.67 14.65 -3.98
C GLU A 51 -0.34 13.83 -2.71
N PRO A 52 -0.57 12.50 -2.73
CA PRO A 52 -0.16 11.63 -1.65
C PRO A 52 1.34 11.74 -1.37
N THR A 53 1.71 12.08 -0.15
CA THR A 53 3.10 12.38 0.22
C THR A 53 3.74 11.20 0.96
N PRO A 54 4.88 10.66 0.49
CA PRO A 54 5.53 9.52 1.14
C PRO A 54 6.06 9.89 2.53
N VAL A 55 5.75 9.05 3.52
CA VAL A 55 6.10 9.27 4.92
C VAL A 55 6.57 7.98 5.61
N TRP A 56 7.37 8.16 6.64
CA TRP A 56 7.55 7.21 7.73
C TRP A 56 6.53 7.53 8.83
N VAL A 57 5.91 6.50 9.38
CA VAL A 57 4.96 6.62 10.47
C VAL A 57 5.29 5.67 11.60
N GLU A 58 5.08 6.14 12.81
CA GLU A 58 5.13 5.35 14.03
C GLU A 58 3.69 5.09 14.48
N LEU A 59 3.35 3.81 14.65
CA LEU A 59 2.03 3.33 15.00
C LEU A 59 2.11 2.44 16.23
N ASP A 60 1.20 2.65 17.19
CA ASP A 60 1.07 1.79 18.35
C ASP A 60 -0.18 0.92 18.19
N TYR A 61 -0.01 -0.40 18.22
CA TYR A 61 -1.10 -1.37 18.22
C TYR A 61 -1.23 -1.97 19.62
N ASP A 62 -2.45 -2.07 20.13
CA ASP A 62 -2.67 -2.60 21.49
C ASP A 62 -2.21 -4.07 21.62
N GLU A 63 -2.40 -4.90 20.59
CA GLU A 63 -2.04 -6.33 20.65
C GLU A 63 -0.67 -6.67 20.06
N ILE A 64 -0.12 -5.81 19.19
CA ILE A 64 1.15 -6.06 18.48
C ILE A 64 2.29 -5.24 19.08
N GLY A 65 1.99 -4.08 19.67
CA GLY A 65 2.96 -3.10 20.13
C GLY A 65 3.33 -2.07 19.07
N HIS A 66 4.50 -1.46 19.26
CA HIS A 66 4.98 -0.35 18.44
C HIS A 66 5.52 -0.82 17.07
N LEU A 67 5.12 -0.14 16.01
CA LEU A 67 5.54 -0.41 14.64
C LEU A 67 5.91 0.88 13.91
N THR A 68 7.14 0.94 13.42
CA THR A 68 7.53 1.93 12.42
C THR A 68 7.31 1.36 11.01
N THR A 69 6.47 2.02 10.22
CA THR A 69 6.16 1.58 8.85
C THR A 69 6.16 2.74 7.84
N ARG A 70 5.99 2.39 6.56
CA ARG A 70 5.93 3.34 5.44
C ARG A 70 4.49 3.53 5.04
N GLY A 71 4.15 4.76 4.64
CA GLY A 71 2.84 5.07 4.11
C GLY A 71 2.84 6.30 3.21
N PHE A 72 1.65 6.74 2.85
CA PHE A 72 1.41 7.97 2.12
C PHE A 72 0.44 8.85 2.89
N ALA A 73 0.87 10.05 3.27
CA ALA A 73 -0.02 11.07 3.82
C ALA A 73 -0.96 11.56 2.72
N ILE A 74 -2.26 11.61 3.02
CA ILE A 74 -3.31 11.98 2.05
C ILE A 74 -4.17 13.16 2.53
N ALA A 75 -4.20 13.42 3.84
CA ALA A 75 -4.80 14.61 4.42
C ALA A 75 -4.05 14.99 5.70
N ALA A 76 -4.12 16.25 6.09
CA ALA A 76 -3.48 16.73 7.31
C ALA A 76 -4.25 17.88 7.95
N SER A 77 -4.26 17.87 9.28
CA SER A 77 -4.57 19.04 10.11
C SER A 77 -3.26 19.61 10.69
N GLU A 78 -3.38 20.62 11.56
CA GLU A 78 -2.24 21.13 12.32
C GLU A 78 -1.62 20.07 13.25
N ARG A 79 -2.42 19.13 13.75
CA ARG A 79 -2.03 18.21 14.84
C ARG A 79 -2.01 16.73 14.45
N ALA A 80 -2.68 16.34 13.38
CA ALA A 80 -2.77 14.96 12.92
C ALA A 80 -2.62 14.85 11.40
N VAL A 81 -2.18 13.70 10.93
CA VAL A 81 -2.01 13.38 9.51
C VAL A 81 -2.74 12.08 9.24
N LEU A 82 -3.57 12.06 8.20
CA LEU A 82 -4.19 10.85 7.69
C LEU A 82 -3.23 10.16 6.74
N VAL A 83 -2.89 8.91 7.03
CA VAL A 83 -1.90 8.14 6.28
C VAL A 83 -2.50 6.83 5.79
N ASP A 84 -2.27 6.56 4.50
CA ASP A 84 -2.50 5.25 3.89
C ASP A 84 -1.31 4.33 4.15
N THR A 85 -1.55 3.21 4.84
CA THR A 85 -0.56 2.18 5.13
C THR A 85 -0.99 0.83 4.55
N ALA A 86 -0.04 -0.07 4.28
CA ALA A 86 -0.32 -1.38 3.66
C ALA A 86 -0.09 -2.57 4.62
N TRP A 87 0.02 -2.32 5.91
CA TRP A 87 0.25 -3.35 6.93
C TRP A 87 -1.08 -3.78 7.57
N PRO A 88 -1.32 -5.09 7.86
CA PRO A 88 -0.56 -6.28 7.46
C PRO A 88 -1.10 -6.88 6.14
N GLY A 89 -0.79 -6.26 5.00
CA GLY A 89 -1.19 -6.74 3.67
C GLY A 89 -2.52 -6.19 3.15
N ARG A 90 -3.12 -5.23 3.85
CA ARG A 90 -4.29 -4.48 3.38
C ARG A 90 -4.04 -2.98 3.49
N LEU A 91 -4.69 -2.21 2.62
CA LEU A 91 -4.68 -0.77 2.70
C LEU A 91 -5.52 -0.33 3.92
N GLN A 92 -4.91 0.40 4.84
CA GLN A 92 -5.55 0.96 6.03
C GLN A 92 -5.34 2.48 6.06
N LYS A 93 -6.34 3.20 6.57
CA LYS A 93 -6.35 4.66 6.70
C LYS A 93 -6.27 5.02 8.17
N GLU A 94 -5.14 5.60 8.58
CA GLU A 94 -4.84 5.83 9.98
C GLU A 94 -4.54 7.30 10.27
N TRP A 95 -5.18 7.86 11.29
CA TRP A 95 -4.88 9.19 11.81
C TRP A 95 -3.73 9.12 12.79
N VAL A 96 -2.59 9.67 12.40
CA VAL A 96 -1.36 9.64 13.18
C VAL A 96 -1.06 11.04 13.73
N PRO A 97 -0.70 11.17 15.02
CA PRO A 97 -0.21 12.43 15.56
C PRO A 97 0.97 12.96 14.75
N ARG A 98 0.96 14.27 14.44
CA ARG A 98 1.98 14.87 13.57
C ARG A 98 3.43 14.63 14.01
N PRO A 99 3.78 14.60 15.31
CA PRO A 99 5.15 14.29 15.76
C PRO A 99 5.64 12.88 15.39
N LEU A 100 4.72 11.95 15.15
CA LEU A 100 5.00 10.55 14.81
C LEU A 100 5.07 10.32 13.29
N VAL A 101 5.06 11.40 12.50
CA VAL A 101 5.11 11.36 11.05
C VAL A 101 6.33 12.11 10.56
N THR A 102 7.19 11.41 9.81
CA THR A 102 8.40 11.98 9.22
C THR A 102 8.34 11.88 7.70
N HIS A 103 8.64 12.98 6.99
CA HIS A 103 8.70 12.96 5.53
C HIS A 103 9.74 11.97 5.03
N ARG A 104 9.38 11.21 4.00
CA ARG A 104 10.26 10.23 3.38
C ARG A 104 10.59 10.67 1.95
N GLN A 105 11.89 10.83 1.68
CA GLN A 105 12.35 11.03 0.31
C GLN A 105 12.40 9.68 -0.44
N LEU A 106 11.76 9.63 -1.61
CA LEU A 106 11.84 8.47 -2.50
C LEU A 106 13.06 8.62 -3.41
N THR A 107 13.80 7.53 -3.60
CA THR A 107 14.82 7.47 -4.63
C THR A 107 14.14 7.50 -6.00
N PRO A 108 14.59 8.37 -6.93
CA PRO A 108 14.07 8.37 -8.29
C PRO A 108 14.24 7.00 -8.97
N ARG A 109 13.22 6.58 -9.71
CA ARG A 109 13.21 5.32 -10.48
C ARG A 109 13.87 5.46 -11.86
N GLY A 110 14.53 6.59 -12.13
CA GLY A 110 15.24 6.88 -13.37
C GLY A 110 14.29 7.03 -14.55
N LYS A 111 14.26 6.03 -15.44
CA LYS A 111 13.52 6.08 -16.71
C LYS A 111 12.01 6.30 -16.51
N VAL A 112 11.42 5.67 -15.51
CA VAL A 112 9.97 5.75 -15.23
C VAL A 112 9.57 7.17 -14.86
N ASP A 113 10.36 7.85 -14.03
CA ASP A 113 10.04 9.22 -13.59
C ASP A 113 10.16 10.22 -14.73
N ALA A 114 11.15 10.03 -15.62
CA ALA A 114 11.30 10.83 -16.82
C ALA A 114 10.12 10.68 -17.79
N GLU A 115 9.61 9.45 -17.94
CA GLU A 115 8.45 9.14 -18.77
C GLU A 115 7.16 9.76 -18.19
N ILE A 116 6.95 9.64 -16.88
CA ILE A 116 5.83 10.30 -16.18
C ILE A 116 5.89 11.82 -16.36
N ALA A 117 7.07 12.43 -16.23
CA ALA A 117 7.24 13.86 -16.43
C ALA A 117 6.91 14.29 -17.86
N GLN A 118 7.24 13.47 -18.85
CA GLN A 118 6.90 13.74 -20.25
C GLN A 118 5.39 13.66 -20.49
N ILE A 119 4.72 12.62 -19.97
CA ILE A 119 3.27 12.47 -20.06
C ILE A 119 2.56 13.68 -19.44
N ARG A 120 2.99 14.13 -18.25
CA ARG A 120 2.43 15.31 -17.58
C ARG A 120 2.55 16.57 -18.45
N ARG A 121 3.69 16.79 -19.11
CA ARG A 121 3.89 17.92 -20.04
C ARG A 121 2.97 17.85 -21.25
N ASP A 122 2.82 16.67 -21.85
CA ASP A 122 2.00 16.51 -23.05
C ASP A 122 0.50 16.69 -22.75
N LEU A 123 0.03 16.20 -21.60
CA LEU A 123 -1.33 16.45 -21.11
C LEU A 123 -1.60 17.94 -20.89
N ALA A 124 -0.65 18.68 -20.29
CA ALA A 124 -0.81 20.12 -20.11
C ALA A 124 -0.94 20.87 -21.45
N ARG A 125 -0.14 20.48 -22.46
CA ARG A 125 -0.22 21.04 -23.82
C ARG A 125 -1.54 20.70 -24.52
N GLN A 126 -2.06 19.49 -24.32
CA GLN A 126 -3.36 19.09 -24.88
C GLN A 126 -4.48 19.95 -24.28
N ARG A 127 -4.54 20.10 -22.95
CA ARG A 127 -5.52 20.95 -22.27
C ARG A 127 -5.49 22.40 -22.75
N GLU A 128 -4.30 22.97 -22.96
CA GLU A 128 -4.16 24.34 -23.49
C GLU A 128 -4.70 24.46 -24.92
N ARG A 129 -4.46 23.46 -25.78
CA ARG A 129 -4.97 23.44 -27.16
C ARG A 129 -6.49 23.31 -27.19
N GLU A 130 -7.06 22.48 -26.32
CA GLU A 130 -8.52 22.32 -26.19
C GLU A 130 -9.17 23.63 -25.71
N HIS A 131 -8.59 24.29 -24.71
CA HIS A 131 -9.09 25.57 -24.22
C HIS A 131 -9.04 26.68 -25.29
N LYS A 132 -7.99 26.70 -26.13
CA LYS A 132 -7.88 27.63 -27.26
C LYS A 132 -8.86 27.32 -28.40
N ARG A 133 -9.30 26.07 -28.56
CA ARG A 133 -10.30 25.68 -29.59
C ARG A 133 -11.74 25.92 -29.15
N ALA A 134 -11.99 26.02 -27.86
CA ALA A 134 -13.31 26.29 -27.29
C ALA A 134 -13.64 27.79 -27.14
N ARG A 135 -12.69 28.67 -27.51
CA ARG A 135 -12.86 30.13 -27.62
C ARG A 135 -12.97 30.53 -29.08
#